data_AF-A0A0F9T341-F1
#
_entry.id   AF-A0A0F9T341-F1
#
_cell.length_a   1.000
_cell.length_b   1.000
_cell.length_c   1.000
_cell.angle_alpha   90.00
_cell.angle_beta   90.00
_cell.angle_gamma   90.00
#
_symmetry.space_group_name_H-M   'P 1'
#
loop_
_entity.id
_entity.type
_entity.pdbx_description
1 polymer ?
#
loop_
_entity_poly.entity_id
_entity_poly.type
_entity_poly.pdbx_seq_one_letter_code
_entity_poly.pdbx_strand_id
1 'polypeptide(L)'
;MNKPKILAILCHPDDEVLAAWPVFQTDTFEKHLIITCSDVIRKGERRVNALLEVCNQEEIWLESCLSIDNNFCALPTRRAPYTLANAVNEIENELSRIIQKIKPDFLFTHAPTGEYGHGSHRLLFEIVSQHPQAKNVVFTDMCQRSNHRSHDEIPRSVRDAYYRKPFYMLPEFEIFHDHKLDMDFYNRTKAIYDKTQSWTWDFQPIAEANLFIINEDN
;
A
#
# COMPACT_ATOMS: atom_id res chain seq x y z
N MET A 1 0.48 -25.55 7.15
CA MET A 1 1.48 -24.61 7.72
C MET A 1 0.77 -23.28 7.90
N ASN A 2 1.07 -22.52 8.95
CA ASN A 2 0.48 -21.18 9.10
C ASN A 2 1.02 -20.28 7.99
N LYS A 3 0.14 -19.50 7.35
CA LYS A 3 0.55 -18.55 6.33
C LYS A 3 1.37 -17.42 6.97
N PRO A 4 2.45 -16.94 6.33
CA PRO A 4 3.11 -15.72 6.78
C PRO A 4 2.12 -14.55 6.78
N LYS A 5 2.25 -13.64 7.74
CA LYS A 5 1.39 -12.48 7.89
C LYS A 5 1.97 -11.29 7.15
N ILE A 6 1.16 -10.65 6.32
CA ILE A 6 1.52 -9.38 5.68
C ILE A 6 0.58 -8.28 6.15
N LEU A 7 1.15 -7.16 6.57
CA LEU A 7 0.41 -5.94 6.87
C LEU A 7 0.68 -4.91 5.77
N ALA A 8 -0.30 -4.68 4.90
CA ALA A 8 -0.23 -3.59 3.93
C ALA A 8 -0.66 -2.27 4.58
N ILE A 9 0.10 -1.19 4.32
CA ILE A 9 -0.19 0.16 4.76
C ILE A 9 -0.25 1.06 3.54
N LEU A 10 -1.46 1.50 3.18
CA LEU A 10 -1.74 2.20 1.94
C LEU A 10 -2.44 3.54 2.20
N CYS A 11 -2.43 4.41 1.19
CA CYS A 11 -3.04 5.72 1.28
C CYS A 11 -4.57 5.63 1.21
N HIS A 12 -5.12 5.13 0.11
CA HIS A 12 -6.53 5.30 -0.22
C HIS A 12 -7.24 3.96 -0.42
N PRO A 13 -8.56 3.90 -0.20
CA PRO A 13 -9.35 2.74 -0.60
C PRO A 13 -9.45 2.65 -2.12
N ASP A 14 -8.98 1.56 -2.69
CA ASP A 14 -8.68 1.22 -4.10
C ASP A 14 -7.18 0.95 -4.34
N ASP A 15 -6.29 1.49 -3.50
CA ASP A 15 -4.85 1.18 -3.56
C ASP A 15 -4.59 -0.31 -3.26
N GLU A 16 -5.46 -0.99 -2.48
CA GLU A 16 -5.36 -2.43 -2.23
C GLU A 16 -5.53 -3.26 -3.50
N VAL A 17 -6.29 -2.75 -4.47
CA VAL A 17 -6.52 -3.37 -5.78
C VAL A 17 -5.47 -2.92 -6.78
N LEU A 18 -5.06 -1.65 -6.74
CA LEU A 18 -4.22 -1.05 -7.76
C LEU A 18 -2.71 -1.23 -7.52
N ALA A 19 -2.28 -1.14 -6.26
CA ALA A 19 -0.87 -1.18 -5.87
C ALA A 19 -0.51 -2.47 -5.13
N ALA A 20 -1.41 -2.97 -4.28
CA ALA A 20 -1.17 -4.15 -3.44
C ALA A 20 -1.66 -5.48 -4.01
N TRP A 21 -2.15 -5.50 -5.26
CA TRP A 21 -2.56 -6.75 -5.90
C TRP A 21 -1.51 -7.88 -5.85
N PRO A 22 -0.18 -7.63 -5.95
CA PRO A 22 0.78 -8.74 -5.95
C PRO A 22 0.77 -9.55 -4.65
N VAL A 23 0.35 -8.95 -3.54
CA VAL A 23 0.28 -9.61 -2.23
C VAL A 23 -1.15 -10.00 -1.83
N PHE A 24 -2.18 -9.41 -2.45
CA PHE A 24 -3.58 -9.64 -2.09
C PHE A 24 -4.32 -10.59 -3.01
N GLN A 25 -3.91 -10.71 -4.28
CA GLN A 25 -4.53 -11.63 -5.24
C GLN A 25 -4.22 -13.11 -4.96
N THR A 26 -3.22 -13.38 -4.14
CA THR A 26 -2.72 -14.74 -3.85
C THR A 26 -3.20 -15.23 -2.48
N ASP A 27 -3.21 -16.55 -2.30
CA ASP A 27 -3.60 -17.19 -1.03
C ASP A 27 -2.39 -17.42 -0.08
N THR A 28 -1.32 -16.67 -0.31
CA THR A 28 0.00 -16.91 0.30
C THR A 28 0.07 -16.41 1.71
N PHE A 29 -0.54 -15.26 1.95
CA PHE A 29 -0.42 -14.52 3.18
C PHE A 29 -1.72 -14.55 3.97
N GLU A 30 -1.59 -14.45 5.29
CA GLU A 30 -2.65 -13.90 6.13
C GLU A 30 -2.62 -12.37 5.94
N LYS A 31 -3.67 -11.80 5.34
CA LYS A 31 -3.65 -10.45 4.75
C LYS A 31 -4.26 -9.42 5.70
N HIS A 32 -3.46 -8.47 6.19
CA HIS A 32 -3.92 -7.35 7.00
C HIS A 32 -3.73 -6.03 6.27
N LEU A 33 -4.62 -5.06 6.54
CA LEU A 33 -4.63 -3.77 5.85
C LEU A 33 -4.84 -2.59 6.81
N ILE A 34 -4.06 -1.54 6.61
CA ILE A 34 -4.31 -0.18 7.10
C ILE A 34 -4.51 0.74 5.90
N ILE A 35 -5.61 1.49 5.90
CA ILE A 35 -5.82 2.62 4.99
C ILE A 35 -5.66 3.92 5.80
N THR A 36 -4.80 4.82 5.34
CA THR A 36 -4.53 6.08 6.05
C THR A 36 -5.51 7.20 5.71
N CYS A 37 -6.08 7.19 4.51
CA CYS A 37 -6.98 8.23 3.99
C CYS A 37 -8.31 7.62 3.55
N SER A 38 -9.24 7.45 4.48
CA SER A 38 -10.58 6.88 4.21
C SER A 38 -11.43 7.69 3.23
N ASP A 39 -11.09 8.97 3.02
CA ASP A 39 -11.82 9.89 2.15
C ASP A 39 -13.26 10.19 2.61
N VAL A 40 -13.63 9.72 3.81
CA VAL A 40 -15.02 9.74 4.32
C VAL A 40 -15.56 11.17 4.44
N ILE A 41 -14.70 12.13 4.79
CA ILE A 41 -15.08 13.54 4.95
C ILE A 41 -15.52 14.14 3.61
N ARG A 42 -14.89 13.74 2.49
CA ARG A 42 -15.14 14.33 1.17
C ARG A 42 -16.15 13.54 0.35
N LYS A 43 -16.10 12.21 0.43
CA LYS A 43 -16.87 11.31 -0.44
C LYS A 43 -17.94 10.51 0.31
N GLY A 44 -18.07 10.68 1.62
CA GLY A 44 -18.98 9.94 2.47
C GLY A 44 -18.53 8.49 2.72
N GLU A 45 -19.36 7.72 3.40
CA GLU A 45 -19.05 6.35 3.82
C GLU A 45 -19.00 5.33 2.67
N ARG A 46 -19.52 5.67 1.49
CA ARG A 46 -19.60 4.74 0.34
C ARG A 46 -18.25 4.11 -0.03
N ARG A 47 -17.16 4.88 0.05
CA ARG A 47 -15.82 4.41 -0.32
C ARG A 47 -15.28 3.44 0.74
N VAL A 48 -15.53 3.73 2.01
CA VAL A 48 -15.19 2.84 3.13
C VAL A 48 -16.04 1.57 3.09
N ASN A 49 -17.32 1.66 2.74
CA ASN A 49 -18.19 0.49 2.60
C ASN A 49 -17.76 -0.41 1.43
N ALA A 50 -17.33 0.17 0.31
CA ALA A 50 -16.75 -0.59 -0.80
C ALA A 50 -15.45 -1.31 -0.38
N LEU A 51 -14.57 -0.62 0.33
CA LEU A 51 -13.36 -1.22 0.92
C LEU A 51 -13.69 -2.39 1.84
N LEU A 52 -14.67 -2.23 2.73
CA LEU A 52 -15.10 -3.31 3.63
C LEU A 52 -15.65 -4.52 2.86
N GLU A 53 -16.42 -4.29 1.77
CA GLU A 53 -16.93 -5.36 0.91
C GLU A 53 -15.79 -6.07 0.16
N VAL A 54 -14.79 -5.34 -0.35
CA VAL A 54 -13.56 -5.91 -0.94
C VAL A 54 -12.77 -6.72 0.09
N CYS A 55 -12.53 -6.15 1.28
CA CYS A 55 -11.79 -6.82 2.34
C CYS A 55 -12.49 -8.12 2.77
N ASN A 56 -13.81 -8.12 2.89
CA ASN A 56 -14.56 -9.32 3.21
C ASN A 56 -14.51 -10.36 2.08
N GLN A 57 -14.61 -9.93 0.81
CA GLN A 57 -14.58 -10.83 -0.34
C GLN A 57 -13.22 -11.49 -0.53
N GLU A 58 -12.14 -10.75 -0.35
CA GLU A 58 -10.76 -11.22 -0.60
C GLU A 58 -10.05 -11.69 0.68
N GLU A 59 -10.79 -11.90 1.78
CA GLU A 59 -10.26 -12.37 3.07
C GLU A 59 -9.10 -11.51 3.60
N ILE A 60 -9.29 -10.19 3.58
CA ILE A 60 -8.36 -9.18 4.11
C ILE A 60 -8.91 -8.62 5.42
N TRP A 61 -8.12 -8.70 6.49
CA TRP A 61 -8.45 -8.06 7.77
C TRP A 61 -8.13 -6.56 7.70
N LEU A 62 -9.17 -5.74 7.60
CA LEU A 62 -9.03 -4.28 7.73
C LEU A 62 -8.81 -3.93 9.21
N GLU A 63 -7.56 -3.62 9.56
CA GLU A 63 -7.15 -3.32 10.94
C GLU A 63 -7.42 -1.88 11.33
N SER A 64 -7.36 -0.98 10.34
CA SER A 64 -7.65 0.44 10.51
C SER A 64 -7.99 1.14 9.20
N CYS A 65 -8.83 2.16 9.29
CA CYS A 65 -9.15 3.07 8.20
C CYS A 65 -9.22 4.50 8.77
N LEU A 66 -8.09 5.20 8.73
CA LEU A 66 -7.94 6.52 9.34
C LEU A 66 -8.67 7.59 8.50
N SER A 67 -9.02 8.71 9.14
CA SER A 67 -9.76 9.82 8.51
C SER A 67 -8.85 10.99 8.16
N ILE A 68 -7.63 10.69 7.70
CA ILE A 68 -6.65 11.70 7.27
C ILE A 68 -7.04 12.22 5.88
N ASP A 69 -6.74 13.48 5.59
CA ASP A 69 -6.93 14.08 4.26
C ASP A 69 -6.16 13.30 3.18
N ASN A 70 -6.78 12.99 2.04
CA ASN A 70 -6.14 12.23 0.96
C ASN A 70 -4.80 12.81 0.49
N ASN A 71 -4.68 14.14 0.52
CA ASN A 71 -3.45 14.81 0.10
C ASN A 71 -2.66 15.27 1.33
N PHE A 72 -2.51 14.40 2.33
CA PHE A 72 -1.91 14.79 3.61
C PHE A 72 -0.49 15.33 3.47
N CYS A 73 0.26 14.94 2.44
CA CYS A 73 1.58 15.50 2.16
C CYS A 73 1.56 17.03 1.91
N ALA A 74 0.40 17.60 1.57
CA ALA A 74 0.19 19.02 1.36
C ALA A 74 -0.43 19.74 2.57
N LEU A 75 -0.62 19.05 3.72
CA LEU A 75 -1.11 19.69 4.93
C LEU A 75 -0.16 20.79 5.41
N PRO A 76 -0.68 21.85 6.06
CA PRO A 76 0.15 22.90 6.63
C PRO A 76 1.11 22.32 7.66
N THR A 77 2.35 22.81 7.66
CA THR A 77 3.39 22.35 8.60
C THR A 77 3.32 23.06 9.95
N ARG A 78 2.64 24.22 10.04
CA ARG A 78 2.51 25.05 11.24
C ARG A 78 1.20 25.84 11.20
N ARG A 79 0.74 26.31 12.38
CA ARG A 79 -0.37 27.28 12.54
C ARG A 79 -1.71 26.83 11.95
N ALA A 80 -2.06 25.55 12.11
CA ALA A 80 -3.39 25.01 11.81
C ALA A 80 -3.83 24.05 12.91
N PRO A 81 -5.15 23.80 13.11
CA PRO A 81 -5.65 22.83 14.08
C PRO A 81 -5.20 21.39 13.80
N TYR A 82 -4.99 21.05 12.52
CA TYR A 82 -4.47 19.77 12.08
C TYR A 82 -3.36 20.02 11.05
N THR A 83 -2.17 19.49 11.33
CA THR A 83 -0.94 19.72 10.56
C THR A 83 -0.40 18.43 9.98
N LEU A 84 0.56 18.55 9.07
CA LEU A 84 1.31 17.39 8.56
C LEU A 84 1.91 16.55 9.69
N ALA A 85 2.46 17.18 10.74
CA ALA A 85 3.01 16.48 11.89
C ALA A 85 1.94 15.70 12.67
N ASN A 86 0.70 16.20 12.73
CA ASN A 86 -0.40 15.47 13.36
C ASN A 86 -0.74 14.21 12.54
N ALA A 87 -0.84 14.33 11.22
CA ALA A 87 -1.10 13.20 10.34
C ALA A 87 0.00 12.12 10.44
N VAL A 88 1.27 12.53 10.40
CA VAL A 88 2.42 11.60 10.54
C VAL A 88 2.35 10.87 11.89
N ASN A 89 2.17 11.60 12.99
CA ASN A 89 2.08 10.99 14.32
C ASN A 89 0.89 10.02 14.43
N GLU A 90 -0.25 10.33 13.81
CA GLU A 90 -1.42 9.45 13.80
C GLU A 90 -1.12 8.14 13.06
N ILE A 91 -0.48 8.22 11.90
CA ILE A 91 -0.03 7.05 11.12
C ILE A 91 1.00 6.22 11.92
N GLU A 92 2.02 6.85 12.51
CA GLU A 92 3.07 6.16 13.26
C GLU A 92 2.52 5.47 14.53
N ASN A 93 1.62 6.13 15.26
CA ASN A 93 0.97 5.55 16.43
C ASN A 93 0.13 4.33 16.06
N GLU A 94 -0.64 4.44 14.96
CA GLU A 94 -1.48 3.34 14.50
C GLU A 94 -0.64 2.16 13.98
N LEU A 95 0.42 2.45 13.23
CA LEU A 95 1.38 1.46 12.76
C LEU A 95 2.02 0.72 13.94
N SER A 96 2.51 1.46 14.94
CA SER A 96 3.09 0.87 16.16
C SER A 96 2.11 -0.05 16.88
N ARG A 97 0.86 0.41 17.07
CA ARG A 97 -0.20 -0.36 17.73
C ARG A 97 -0.51 -1.66 17.00
N ILE A 98 -0.64 -1.60 15.68
CA ILE A 98 -1.01 -2.75 14.85
C ILE A 98 0.14 -3.73 14.67
N ILE A 99 1.37 -3.26 14.47
CA ILE A 99 2.57 -4.14 14.44
C ILE A 99 2.67 -4.93 15.73
N GLN A 100 2.48 -4.29 16.89
CA GLN A 100 2.55 -4.98 18.19
C GLN A 100 1.42 -6.00 18.38
N LYS A 101 0.22 -5.71 17.87
CA LYS A 101 -0.96 -6.58 17.93
C LYS A 101 -0.78 -7.84 17.07
N ILE A 102 -0.39 -7.66 15.80
CA ILE A 102 -0.44 -8.73 14.79
C ILE A 102 0.88 -9.47 14.70
N LYS A 103 1.99 -8.76 14.94
CA LYS A 103 3.37 -9.21 14.70
C LYS A 103 3.53 -9.73 13.27
N PRO A 104 3.34 -8.86 12.26
CA PRO A 104 3.44 -9.27 10.87
C PRO A 104 4.87 -9.73 10.53
N ASP A 105 4.99 -10.72 9.66
CA ASP A 105 6.28 -11.17 9.13
C ASP A 105 6.81 -10.19 8.08
N PHE A 106 5.90 -9.54 7.37
CA PHE A 106 6.17 -8.56 6.30
C PHE A 106 5.29 -7.31 6.44
N LEU A 107 5.86 -6.15 6.12
CA LEU A 107 5.09 -4.93 5.90
C LEU A 107 5.03 -4.65 4.40
N PHE A 108 3.88 -4.32 3.85
CA PHE A 108 3.75 -3.87 2.47
C PHE A 108 3.38 -2.39 2.41
N THR A 109 3.94 -1.63 1.48
CA THR A 109 3.49 -0.24 1.24
C THR A 109 3.78 0.17 -0.21
N HIS A 110 3.47 1.43 -0.53
CA HIS A 110 3.71 2.03 -1.85
C HIS A 110 5.17 1.98 -2.28
N ALA A 111 5.43 2.15 -3.57
CA ALA A 111 6.78 2.34 -4.09
C ALA A 111 7.36 3.70 -3.66
N PRO A 112 8.70 3.85 -3.55
CA PRO A 112 9.36 5.15 -3.27
C PRO A 112 9.02 6.27 -4.28
N THR A 113 8.55 5.89 -5.47
CA THR A 113 8.10 6.79 -6.53
C THR A 113 6.64 7.20 -6.38
N GLY A 114 5.86 6.53 -5.54
CA GLY A 114 4.41 6.73 -5.35
C GLY A 114 3.60 6.32 -6.57
N GLU A 115 4.04 5.25 -7.24
CA GLU A 115 3.46 4.65 -8.46
C GLU A 115 3.34 5.64 -9.63
N TYR A 116 2.27 6.42 -9.61
CA TYR A 116 1.97 7.51 -10.55
C TYR A 116 2.45 8.88 -10.05
N GLY A 117 3.20 8.91 -8.95
CA GLY A 117 3.80 10.12 -8.39
C GLY A 117 3.02 10.81 -7.29
N HIS A 118 2.07 10.12 -6.65
CA HIS A 118 1.23 10.76 -5.63
C HIS A 118 2.06 11.12 -4.39
N GLY A 119 2.01 12.38 -3.97
CA GLY A 119 2.84 12.88 -2.87
C GLY A 119 2.60 12.15 -1.54
N SER A 120 1.34 11.83 -1.24
CA SER A 120 0.97 11.05 -0.04
C SER A 120 1.55 9.64 -0.08
N HIS A 121 1.61 8.98 -1.25
CA HIS A 121 2.13 7.62 -1.37
C HIS A 121 3.63 7.60 -1.08
N ARG A 122 4.37 8.57 -1.64
CA ARG A 122 5.81 8.74 -1.43
C ARG A 122 6.12 9.03 0.03
N LEU A 123 5.34 9.91 0.65
CA LEU A 123 5.50 10.20 2.07
C LEU A 123 5.15 8.99 2.94
N LEU A 124 4.11 8.22 2.59
CA LEU A 124 3.76 7.00 3.32
C LEU A 124 4.87 5.94 3.22
N PHE A 125 5.48 5.77 2.05
CA PHE A 125 6.65 4.92 1.88
C PHE A 125 7.78 5.33 2.84
N GLU A 126 8.11 6.63 2.93
CA GLU A 126 9.14 7.12 3.85
C GLU A 126 8.76 6.88 5.33
N ILE A 127 7.51 7.14 5.71
CA ILE A 127 7.03 6.89 7.09
C ILE A 127 7.18 5.40 7.44
N VAL A 128 6.70 4.51 6.58
CA VAL A 128 6.73 3.05 6.84
C VAL A 128 8.18 2.53 6.80
N SER A 129 8.97 2.88 5.80
CA SER A 129 10.34 2.38 5.64
C SER A 129 11.32 2.89 6.70
N GLN A 130 11.05 4.04 7.31
CA GLN A 130 11.88 4.59 8.39
C GLN A 130 11.33 4.30 9.79
N HIS A 131 10.16 3.66 9.90
CA HIS A 131 9.54 3.38 11.19
C HIS A 131 10.43 2.43 12.03
N PRO A 132 10.71 2.71 13.31
CA PRO A 132 11.65 1.92 14.12
C PRO A 132 11.28 0.44 14.30
N GLN A 133 9.99 0.11 14.15
CA GLN A 133 9.49 -1.27 14.25
C GLN A 133 9.32 -1.94 12.89
N ALA A 134 9.57 -1.23 11.79
CA ALA A 134 9.40 -1.78 10.44
C ALA A 134 10.57 -2.69 10.06
N LYS A 135 10.22 -3.93 9.75
CA LYS A 135 11.12 -5.00 9.33
C LYS A 135 10.52 -5.66 8.09
N ASN A 136 11.36 -6.18 7.22
CA ASN A 136 10.95 -6.87 5.99
C ASN A 136 9.92 -6.06 5.19
N VAL A 137 10.26 -4.80 4.88
CA VAL A 137 9.35 -3.89 4.17
C VAL A 137 9.39 -4.23 2.69
N VAL A 138 8.23 -4.60 2.16
CA VAL A 138 7.96 -5.01 0.80
C VAL A 138 7.24 -3.90 0.04
N PHE A 139 7.59 -3.72 -1.22
CA PHE A 139 6.94 -2.77 -2.13
C PHE A 139 7.16 -3.20 -3.57
N THR A 140 6.52 -2.53 -4.53
CA THR A 140 6.59 -2.87 -5.95
C THR A 140 7.49 -1.91 -6.73
N ASP A 141 7.84 -2.27 -7.97
CA ASP A 141 8.37 -1.34 -8.98
C ASP A 141 7.29 -0.71 -9.87
N MET A 142 6.03 -0.81 -9.47
CA MET A 142 4.92 -0.23 -10.21
C MET A 142 5.18 1.26 -10.48
N CYS A 143 5.14 1.61 -11.75
CA CYS A 143 5.30 2.99 -12.17
C CYS A 143 4.37 3.28 -13.33
N GLN A 144 3.48 4.25 -13.13
CA GLN A 144 2.61 4.72 -14.18
C GLN A 144 3.10 6.07 -14.69
N ARG A 145 3.30 6.16 -16.00
CA ARG A 145 3.67 7.41 -16.65
C ARG A 145 2.48 8.37 -16.65
N SER A 146 2.38 9.17 -15.59
CA SER A 146 1.50 10.34 -15.52
C SER A 146 2.36 11.57 -15.23
N ASN A 147 2.65 11.83 -13.95
CA ASN A 147 3.37 13.01 -13.47
C ASN A 147 4.84 12.72 -13.13
N HIS A 148 5.28 11.46 -13.22
CA HIS A 148 6.61 11.04 -12.83
C HIS A 148 7.34 10.22 -13.89
N ARG A 149 8.66 10.20 -13.68
CA ARG A 149 9.67 9.41 -14.37
C ARG A 149 9.27 7.93 -14.37
N SER A 150 9.29 7.30 -15.55
CA SER A 150 9.20 5.85 -15.73
C SER A 150 10.24 5.10 -14.90
N HIS A 151 10.08 3.78 -14.71
CA HIS A 151 11.03 2.97 -13.95
C HIS A 151 12.49 3.17 -14.39
N ASP A 152 12.73 3.28 -15.71
CA ASP A 152 14.06 3.50 -16.27
C ASP A 152 14.65 4.89 -15.97
N GLU A 153 13.80 5.83 -15.59
CA GLU A 153 14.15 7.20 -15.24
C GLU A 153 14.32 7.40 -13.72
N ILE A 154 14.10 6.35 -12.89
CA ILE A 154 14.39 6.39 -11.45
C ILE A 154 15.89 6.66 -11.24
N PRO A 155 16.25 7.68 -10.44
CA PRO A 155 17.64 8.00 -10.16
C PRO A 155 18.41 6.76 -9.67
N ARG A 156 19.63 6.56 -10.17
CA ARG A 156 20.47 5.42 -9.79
C ARG A 156 20.63 5.29 -8.28
N SER A 157 20.78 6.41 -7.56
CA SER A 157 20.86 6.40 -6.09
C SER A 157 19.62 5.80 -5.41
N VAL A 158 18.42 6.03 -5.95
CA VAL A 158 17.17 5.49 -5.43
C VAL A 158 17.04 4.00 -5.77
N ARG A 159 17.39 3.61 -7.00
CA ARG A 159 17.46 2.18 -7.40
C ARG A 159 18.42 1.41 -6.52
N ASP A 160 19.61 1.96 -6.32
CA ASP A 160 20.64 1.38 -5.47
C ASP A 160 20.22 1.38 -3.99
N ALA A 161 19.40 2.31 -3.51
CA ALA A 161 18.95 2.30 -2.11
C ALA A 161 17.87 1.23 -1.85
N TYR A 162 16.90 1.08 -2.76
CA TYR A 162 15.67 0.33 -2.48
C TYR A 162 15.47 -0.91 -3.35
N TYR A 163 15.86 -0.88 -4.63
CA TYR A 163 15.50 -1.92 -5.61
C TYR A 163 16.60 -2.98 -5.81
N ARG A 164 17.42 -3.21 -4.78
CA ARG A 164 18.55 -4.15 -4.87
C ARG A 164 18.16 -5.61 -4.72
N LYS A 165 17.14 -5.90 -3.91
CA LYS A 165 16.77 -7.26 -3.54
C LYS A 165 15.32 -7.57 -3.91
N PRO A 166 15.10 -8.36 -4.97
CA PRO A 166 13.78 -8.88 -5.27
C PRO A 166 13.29 -9.81 -4.15
N PHE A 167 12.00 -9.71 -3.82
CA PHE A 167 11.34 -10.45 -2.74
C PHE A 167 11.35 -11.97 -2.96
N TYR A 168 11.16 -12.41 -4.19
CA TYR A 168 11.14 -13.83 -4.58
C TYR A 168 12.51 -14.52 -4.52
N MET A 169 13.59 -13.80 -4.18
CA MET A 169 14.88 -14.41 -3.86
C MET A 169 14.94 -14.98 -2.43
N LEU A 170 13.89 -14.79 -1.62
CA LEU A 170 13.76 -15.44 -0.32
C LEU A 170 13.41 -16.92 -0.53
N PRO A 171 14.13 -17.88 0.10
CA PRO A 171 13.93 -19.33 -0.15
C PRO A 171 12.49 -19.82 0.01
N GLU A 172 11.76 -19.26 0.98
CA GLU A 172 10.36 -19.58 1.25
C GLU A 172 9.37 -19.04 0.19
N PHE A 173 9.82 -18.11 -0.67
CA PHE A 173 9.03 -17.50 -1.73
C PHE A 173 9.63 -17.70 -3.13
N GLU A 174 10.58 -18.62 -3.30
CA GLU A 174 11.22 -18.90 -4.60
C GLU A 174 10.21 -19.33 -5.68
N ILE A 175 9.00 -19.76 -5.29
CA ILE A 175 7.91 -20.19 -6.17
C ILE A 175 6.94 -19.03 -6.51
N PHE A 176 7.09 -17.85 -5.89
CA PHE A 176 6.29 -16.66 -6.19
C PHE A 176 6.76 -15.98 -7.46
N HIS A 177 6.22 -16.45 -8.58
CA HIS A 177 6.58 -15.96 -9.92
C HIS A 177 5.47 -15.23 -10.64
N ASP A 178 4.29 -15.04 -10.02
CA ASP A 178 3.24 -14.33 -10.73
C ASP A 178 3.42 -12.81 -10.61
N HIS A 179 4.29 -12.31 -11.48
CA HIS A 179 4.50 -10.89 -11.73
C HIS A 179 3.33 -10.26 -12.47
N LYS A 180 2.21 -10.98 -12.68
CA LYS A 180 1.07 -10.51 -13.46
C LYS A 180 -0.16 -10.34 -12.60
N LEU A 181 -0.93 -9.32 -12.93
CA LEU A 181 -2.24 -9.08 -12.34
C LEU A 181 -3.23 -10.16 -12.78
N ASP A 182 -3.85 -10.83 -11.80
CA ASP A 182 -5.05 -11.61 -12.00
C ASP A 182 -6.20 -10.66 -12.38
N MET A 183 -6.58 -10.70 -13.66
CA MET A 183 -7.67 -9.86 -14.16
C MET A 183 -9.02 -10.23 -13.56
N ASP A 184 -9.23 -11.46 -13.09
CA ASP A 184 -10.45 -11.81 -12.38
C ASP A 184 -10.47 -11.14 -11.01
N PHE A 185 -9.33 -11.05 -10.30
CA PHE A 185 -9.19 -10.30 -9.04
C PHE A 185 -9.47 -8.83 -9.24
N TYR A 186 -8.84 -8.24 -10.24
CA TYR A 186 -9.05 -6.84 -10.58
C TYR A 186 -10.53 -6.56 -10.90
N ASN A 187 -11.14 -7.33 -11.80
CA ASN A 187 -12.50 -7.06 -12.26
C ASN A 187 -13.55 -7.24 -11.15
N ARG A 188 -13.43 -8.29 -10.32
CA ARG A 188 -14.39 -8.54 -9.24
C ARG A 188 -14.31 -7.51 -8.11
N THR A 189 -13.11 -7.05 -7.77
CA THR A 189 -12.91 -6.02 -6.74
C THR A 189 -13.30 -4.63 -7.26
N LYS A 190 -12.91 -4.29 -8.51
CA LYS A 190 -13.36 -3.06 -9.18
C LYS A 190 -14.89 -2.97 -9.27
N ALA A 191 -15.58 -4.08 -9.56
CA ALA A 191 -17.03 -4.10 -9.66
C ALA A 191 -17.74 -3.65 -8.36
N ILE A 192 -17.15 -3.92 -7.19
CA ILE A 192 -17.65 -3.44 -5.89
C ILE A 192 -17.56 -1.91 -5.81
N TYR A 193 -16.41 -1.35 -6.19
CA TYR A 193 -16.22 0.10 -6.23
C TYR A 193 -17.12 0.79 -7.29
N ASP A 194 -17.31 0.17 -8.45
CA ASP A 194 -18.20 0.68 -9.50
C ASP A 194 -19.67 0.72 -9.01
N LYS A 195 -20.13 -0.36 -8.36
CA LYS A 195 -21.49 -0.48 -7.79
C LYS A 195 -21.79 0.62 -6.77
N THR A 196 -20.80 1.04 -5.99
CA THR A 196 -20.94 2.12 -5.00
C THR A 196 -20.61 3.51 -5.56
N GLN A 197 -20.27 3.61 -6.85
CA GLN A 197 -19.80 4.84 -7.51
C GLN A 197 -18.59 5.46 -6.80
N SER A 198 -17.71 4.61 -6.28
CA SER A 198 -16.56 5.00 -5.47
C SER A 198 -15.22 4.71 -6.15
N TRP A 199 -15.22 4.10 -7.34
CA TRP A 199 -14.00 3.90 -8.13
C TRP A 199 -13.42 5.24 -8.59
N THR A 200 -12.12 5.45 -8.39
CA THR A 200 -11.46 6.75 -8.68
C THR A 200 -10.36 6.68 -9.72
N TRP A 201 -10.12 5.51 -10.29
CA TRP A 201 -8.98 5.26 -11.15
C TRP A 201 -9.36 5.18 -12.63
N ASP A 202 -8.90 6.14 -13.43
CA ASP A 202 -9.26 6.23 -14.86
C ASP A 202 -8.23 5.58 -15.79
N PHE A 203 -7.10 5.13 -15.26
CA PHE A 203 -6.06 4.50 -16.08
C PHE A 203 -6.21 2.99 -16.14
N GLN A 204 -5.61 2.39 -17.17
CA GLN A 204 -5.41 0.94 -17.20
C GLN A 204 -4.59 0.50 -15.99
N PRO A 205 -4.93 -0.64 -15.35
CA PRO A 205 -4.14 -1.16 -14.25
C PRO A 205 -2.75 -1.54 -14.73
N ILE A 206 -1.76 -1.42 -13.85
CA ILE A 206 -0.43 -1.93 -14.11
C ILE A 206 -0.52 -3.46 -14.05
N ALA A 207 -0.38 -4.09 -15.22
CA ALA A 207 -0.59 -5.52 -15.37
C ALA A 207 0.63 -6.36 -14.94
N GLU A 208 1.80 -5.74 -14.77
CA GLU A 208 3.02 -6.43 -14.36
C GLU A 208 3.79 -5.67 -13.28
N ALA A 209 4.28 -6.36 -12.26
CA ALA A 209 5.09 -5.78 -11.20
C ALA A 209 6.04 -6.79 -10.54
N ASN A 210 7.20 -6.31 -10.14
CA ASN A 210 8.14 -7.03 -9.28
C ASN A 210 8.01 -6.53 -7.84
N LEU A 211 8.21 -7.45 -6.89
CA LEU A 211 8.28 -7.13 -5.47
C LEU A 211 9.73 -7.03 -5.02
N PHE A 212 10.02 -6.04 -4.18
CA PHE A 212 11.33 -5.79 -3.59
C PHE A 212 11.20 -5.74 -2.07
N ILE A 213 12.31 -6.00 -1.37
CA ILE A 213 12.36 -5.99 0.09
C ILE A 213 13.52 -5.14 0.62
N ILE A 214 13.28 -4.42 1.72
CA ILE A 214 14.27 -3.67 2.51
C ILE A 214 14.07 -3.92 4.00
N ASN A 215 15.01 -3.44 4.82
CA ASN A 215 15.00 -3.58 6.29
C ASN A 215 14.85 -5.04 6.75
N GLU A 216 15.59 -5.94 6.12
CA GLU A 216 15.51 -7.36 6.44
C GLU A 216 15.98 -7.65 7.86
N ASP A 217 15.29 -8.56 8.53
CA ASP A 217 15.78 -9.13 9.77
C ASP A 217 16.98 -10.05 9.45
N ASN A 218 18.17 -9.64 9.91
CA ASN A 218 19.38 -10.46 9.85
C ASN A 218 19.32 -11.66 10.81
#